data_AF-A0A4R1W6F2-F1
#
_entry.id   AF-A0A4R1W6F2-F1
#
_cell.length_a   1.000
_cell.length_b   1.000
_cell.length_c   1.000
_cell.angle_alpha   90.00
_cell.angle_beta   90.00
_cell.angle_gamma   90.00
#
_symmetry.space_group_name_H-M   'P 1'
#
loop_
_entity.id
_entity.type
_entity.pdbx_description
1 polymer ?
#
loop_
_entity_poly.entity_id
_entity_poly.type
_entity_poly.pdbx_seq_one_letter_code
_entity_poly.pdbx_strand_id
1 'polypeptide(L)'
;MFIDWDGAGPGSRLWDLGYSAHGFVPFLPDGDPAVDAPRLRALVDGYGLDAAGRRELPAQIAAHTRGMFDLLRRGHQTGEQPWARLYAEGHAAHWGPAAEYIERHHDEWVAALS
;
A
#
# COMPACT_ATOMS: atom_id res chain seq x y z
N MET A 1 18.09 -11.24 -1.58
CA MET A 1 18.51 -11.06 -0.18
C MET A 1 17.54 -10.07 0.43
N PHE A 2 16.88 -10.44 1.54
CA PHE A 2 16.07 -9.51 2.33
C PHE A 2 16.85 -9.17 3.60
N ILE A 3 16.69 -7.93 4.06
CA ILE A 3 17.28 -7.38 5.29
C ILE A 3 16.16 -6.76 6.12
N ASP A 4 16.47 -6.32 7.34
CA ASP A 4 15.51 -5.66 8.24
C ASP A 4 14.33 -6.60 8.64
N TRP A 5 14.67 -7.67 9.35
CA TRP A 5 13.73 -8.72 9.76
C TRP A 5 12.97 -8.41 11.06
N ASP A 6 13.12 -7.20 11.61
CA ASP A 6 12.51 -6.82 12.89
C ASP A 6 10.97 -6.87 12.86
N GLY A 7 10.38 -6.69 11.67
CA GLY A 7 8.93 -6.81 11.44
C GLY A 7 8.45 -8.19 10.96
N ALA A 8 9.32 -9.19 10.86
CA ALA A 8 8.95 -10.47 10.28
C ALA A 8 8.16 -11.34 11.27
N GLY A 9 7.01 -11.84 10.82
CA GLY A 9 6.14 -12.71 11.62
C GLY A 9 5.03 -13.33 10.78
N PRO A 10 4.17 -14.16 11.38
CA PRO A 10 3.02 -14.74 10.68
C PRO A 10 2.08 -13.64 10.15
N GLY A 11 1.80 -13.67 8.85
CA GLY A 11 0.93 -12.74 8.16
C GLY A 11 0.24 -13.37 6.95
N SER A 12 -0.70 -12.65 6.35
CA SER A 12 -1.30 -13.12 5.09
C SER A 12 -0.38 -12.76 3.92
N ARG A 13 -0.34 -13.61 2.89
CA ARG A 13 0.41 -13.30 1.65
C ARG A 13 -0.02 -11.98 1.00
N LEU A 14 -1.29 -11.61 1.12
CA LEU A 14 -1.83 -10.36 0.55
C LEU A 14 -1.35 -9.14 1.32
N TRP A 15 -1.06 -9.29 2.62
CA TRP A 15 -0.44 -8.23 3.41
C TRP A 15 0.96 -7.89 2.89
N ASP A 16 1.82 -8.91 2.74
CA ASP A 16 3.19 -8.72 2.25
C ASP A 16 3.21 -8.19 0.80
N LEU A 17 2.32 -8.71 -0.05
CA LEU A 17 2.22 -8.25 -1.43
C LEU A 17 1.64 -6.83 -1.53
N GLY A 18 0.68 -6.48 -0.67
CA GLY A 18 0.13 -5.13 -0.59
C GLY A 18 1.18 -4.10 -0.15
N TYR A 19 1.99 -4.45 0.86
CA TYR A 19 3.14 -3.64 1.29
C TYR A 19 4.16 -3.47 0.16
N SER A 20 4.46 -4.57 -0.54
CA SER A 20 5.36 -4.54 -1.71
C SER A 20 4.81 -3.65 -2.82
N ALA A 21 3.51 -3.72 -3.11
CA ALA A 21 2.88 -2.89 -4.12
C ALA A 21 3.03 -1.40 -3.80
N HIS A 22 2.83 -0.99 -2.54
CA HIS A 22 3.07 0.38 -2.12
C HIS A 22 4.53 0.85 -2.33
N GLY A 23 5.50 -0.05 -2.18
CA GLY A 23 6.92 0.25 -2.41
C GLY A 23 7.36 0.28 -3.88
N PHE A 24 6.71 -0.48 -4.76
CA PHE A 24 7.13 -0.66 -6.15
C PHE A 24 6.24 0.04 -7.18
N VAL A 25 4.99 0.35 -6.84
CA VAL A 25 4.05 1.07 -7.70
C VAL A 25 3.97 2.52 -7.21
N PRO A 26 4.17 3.52 -8.08
CA PRO A 26 4.14 4.92 -7.68
C PRO A 26 2.70 5.40 -7.47
N PHE A 27 2.09 5.02 -6.35
CA PHE A 27 0.75 5.48 -5.95
C PHE A 27 0.76 6.96 -5.54
N LEU A 28 0.94 7.84 -6.53
CA LEU A 28 1.02 9.27 -6.34
C LEU A 28 -0.35 9.93 -6.57
N PRO A 29 -0.68 11.02 -5.86
CA PRO A 29 -2.00 11.65 -5.94
C PRO A 29 -2.37 12.18 -7.32
N ASP A 30 -1.36 12.54 -8.11
CA ASP A 30 -1.43 13.01 -9.49
C ASP A 30 -1.01 11.94 -10.51
N GLY A 31 -0.98 10.68 -10.07
CA GLY A 31 -0.71 9.52 -10.92
C GLY A 31 -1.79 9.24 -11.96
N ASP A 32 -1.46 8.34 -12.88
CA ASP A 32 -2.38 7.87 -13.92
C ASP A 32 -2.49 6.34 -13.83
N PRO A 33 -3.66 5.79 -13.47
CA PRO A 33 -3.85 4.35 -13.37
C PRO A 33 -3.54 3.62 -14.68
N ALA A 34 -3.74 4.24 -15.84
CA ALA A 34 -3.39 3.62 -17.12
C ALA A 34 -1.87 3.41 -17.26
N VAL A 35 -1.07 4.27 -16.62
CA VAL A 35 0.40 4.18 -16.59
C VAL A 35 0.88 3.28 -15.46
N ASP A 36 0.21 3.29 -14.31
CA ASP A 36 0.64 2.58 -13.10
C ASP A 36 0.16 1.12 -13.03
N ALA A 37 -1.01 0.83 -13.59
CA ALA A 37 -1.60 -0.52 -13.61
C ALA A 37 -0.68 -1.58 -14.21
N PRO A 38 0.06 -1.33 -15.32
CA PRO A 38 1.03 -2.28 -15.83
C PRO A 38 2.12 -2.67 -14.82
N ARG A 39 2.55 -1.76 -13.93
CA ARG A 39 3.55 -2.05 -12.89
C ARG A 39 2.98 -2.95 -11.81
N LEU A 40 1.74 -2.67 -11.37
CA LEU A 40 1.03 -3.51 -10.42
C LEU A 40 0.80 -4.92 -11.00
N ARG A 41 0.36 -5.00 -12.26
CA ARG A 41 0.17 -6.28 -12.96
C ARG A 41 1.49 -7.06 -13.06
N ALA A 42 2.60 -6.40 -13.43
CA ALA A 42 3.90 -7.05 -13.50
C ALA A 42 4.37 -7.61 -12.15
N LEU A 43 4.16 -6.88 -11.05
CA LEU A 43 4.46 -7.36 -9.70
C LEU A 43 3.62 -8.61 -9.35
N VAL A 44 2.32 -8.56 -9.64
CA VAL A 44 1.36 -9.64 -9.33
C VAL A 44 1.59 -10.89 -10.19
N ASP A 45 1.92 -10.69 -11.47
CA ASP A 45 2.30 -11.76 -12.39
C ASP A 45 3.60 -12.42 -11.94
N GLY A 46 4.62 -11.63 -11.60
CA GLY A 46 5.90 -12.13 -11.09
C GLY A 46 5.78 -12.88 -9.75
N TYR A 47 4.84 -12.45 -8.89
CA TYR A 47 4.52 -13.16 -7.65
C TYR A 47 3.77 -14.48 -7.88
N GLY A 48 3.05 -14.61 -9.01
CA GLY A 48 2.22 -15.77 -9.31
C GLY A 48 0.90 -15.78 -8.51
N LEU A 49 0.32 -14.61 -8.23
CA LEU A 49 -0.94 -14.53 -7.47
C LEU A 49 -2.10 -15.11 -8.29
N ASP A 50 -2.91 -15.95 -7.64
CA ASP A 50 -4.10 -16.55 -8.25
C ASP A 50 -5.24 -15.54 -8.47
N ALA A 51 -6.26 -15.97 -9.23
CA ALA A 51 -7.40 -15.12 -9.60
C ALA A 51 -8.23 -14.65 -8.39
N ALA A 52 -8.27 -15.41 -7.30
CA ALA A 52 -8.97 -14.97 -6.08
C ALA A 52 -8.19 -13.83 -5.41
N GLY A 53 -6.88 -14.02 -5.19
CA GLY A 53 -6.01 -13.01 -4.63
C GLY A 53 -5.94 -11.74 -5.48
N ARG A 54 -5.92 -11.86 -6.81
CA ARG A 54 -5.94 -10.71 -7.74
C ARG A 54 -7.15 -9.82 -7.55
N ARG A 55 -8.33 -10.40 -7.27
CA ARG A 55 -9.56 -9.64 -7.01
C ARG A 55 -9.56 -8.98 -5.64
N GLU A 56 -8.91 -9.59 -4.65
CA GLU A 56 -8.85 -9.07 -3.28
C GLU A 56 -7.74 -8.04 -3.07
N LEU A 57 -6.66 -8.12 -3.85
CA LEU A 57 -5.45 -7.34 -3.64
C LEU A 57 -5.67 -5.81 -3.67
N PRO A 58 -6.44 -5.22 -4.59
CA PRO A 58 -6.67 -3.76 -4.60
C PRO A 58 -7.23 -3.22 -3.29
N ALA A 59 -8.21 -3.92 -2.71
CA ALA A 59 -8.77 -3.55 -1.42
C ALA A 59 -7.75 -3.72 -0.27
N GLN A 60 -6.90 -4.73 -0.34
CA GLN A 60 -5.83 -4.93 0.64
C GLN A 60 -4.75 -3.84 0.57
N ILE A 61 -4.36 -3.40 -0.62
CA ILE A 61 -3.43 -2.28 -0.81
C ILE A 61 -4.03 -1.01 -0.20
N ALA A 62 -5.29 -0.69 -0.54
CA ALA A 62 -5.99 0.47 0.00
C ALA A 62 -6.04 0.45 1.53
N ALA A 63 -6.51 -0.66 2.11
CA ALA A 63 -6.62 -0.82 3.56
C ALA A 63 -5.26 -0.71 4.27
N HIS A 64 -4.20 -1.28 3.68
CA HIS A 64 -2.85 -1.19 4.22
C HIS A 64 -2.34 0.26 4.22
N THR A 65 -2.38 0.94 3.07
CA THR A 65 -1.90 2.32 2.93
C THR A 65 -2.68 3.28 3.83
N ARG A 66 -4.01 3.12 3.90
CA ARG A 66 -4.86 3.89 4.82
C ARG A 66 -4.52 3.62 6.28
N GLY A 67 -4.30 2.35 6.65
CA GLY A 67 -3.92 1.95 7.99
C GLY A 67 -2.61 2.60 8.46
N MET A 68 -1.61 2.70 7.57
CA MET A 68 -0.35 3.40 7.85
C MET A 68 -0.56 4.91 8.08
N PHE A 69 -1.39 5.56 7.27
CA PHE A 69 -1.76 6.95 7.51
C PHE A 69 -2.46 7.14 8.86
N ASP A 70 -3.42 6.27 9.19
CA ASP A 70 -4.14 6.34 10.46
C ASP A 70 -3.26 6.05 11.68
N LEU A 71 -2.27 5.17 11.54
CA LEU A 71 -1.27 4.91 12.56
C LEU A 71 -0.44 6.17 12.87
N LEU A 72 0.06 6.85 11.83
CA LEU A 72 0.81 8.11 11.97
C LEU A 72 -0.06 9.21 12.60
N ARG A 73 -1.29 9.37 12.09
CA ARG A 73 -2.23 10.38 12.59
C ARG A 73 -2.58 10.15 14.05
N ARG A 74 -2.84 8.90 14.45
CA ARG A 74 -3.11 8.53 15.83
C ARG A 74 -1.90 8.77 16.72
N GLY A 75 -0.72 8.35 16.28
CA GLY A 75 0.54 8.59 16.98
C GLY A 75 0.76 10.07 17.27
N HIS A 76 0.51 10.93 16.28
CA HIS A 76 0.56 12.39 16.47
C HIS A 76 -0.43 12.89 17.53
N GLN A 77 -1.66 12.37 17.51
CA GLN A 77 -2.70 12.76 18.48
C GLN A 77 -2.39 12.28 19.91
N THR A 78 -1.78 11.11 20.06
CA THR A 78 -1.51 10.49 21.37
C THR A 78 -0.11 10.78 21.91
N GLY A 79 0.81 11.28 21.08
CA GLY A 79 2.22 11.42 21.41
C GLY A 79 3.01 10.10 21.38
N GLU A 80 2.42 9.01 20.89
CA GLU A 80 3.05 7.69 20.86
C GLU A 80 4.21 7.64 19.86
N GLN A 81 5.39 7.21 20.34
CA GLN A 81 6.61 7.11 19.53
C GLN A 81 6.76 5.69 18.95
N PRO A 82 7.30 5.54 17.72
CA PRO A 82 7.91 6.59 16.89
C PRO A 82 6.90 7.37 16.02
N TRP A 83 5.62 6.98 16.01
CA TRP A 83 4.60 7.47 15.08
C TRP A 83 4.38 8.98 15.15
N ALA A 84 4.37 9.57 16.35
CA ALA A 84 4.27 11.00 16.56
C ALA A 84 5.40 11.78 15.87
N ARG A 85 6.64 11.28 16.01
CA ARG A 85 7.81 11.87 15.35
C ARG A 85 7.70 11.75 13.84
N LEU A 86 7.38 10.57 13.31
CA LEU A 86 7.26 10.35 11.87
C LEU A 86 6.16 11.21 11.24
N TYR A 87 5.04 11.41 11.94
CA TYR A 87 4.01 12.35 11.49
C TYR A 87 4.56 13.79 11.42
N ALA A 88 5.25 14.25 12.46
CA ALA A 88 5.84 15.60 12.49
C ALA A 88 6.94 15.81 11.43
N GLU A 89 7.66 14.76 11.06
CA GLU A 89 8.61 14.74 9.94
C GLU A 89 7.93 14.72 8.55
N GLY A 90 6.59 14.69 8.49
CA GLY A 90 5.83 14.81 7.26
C GLY A 90 5.50 13.49 6.56
N HIS A 91 5.76 12.33 7.18
CA HIS A 91 5.53 11.02 6.55
C HIS A 91 4.05 10.80 6.19
N ALA A 92 3.12 11.40 6.95
CA ALA A 92 1.69 11.32 6.67
C ALA A 92 1.29 11.99 5.34
N ALA A 93 2.08 12.96 4.86
CA ALA A 93 1.87 13.61 3.56
C ALA A 93 2.16 12.67 2.37
N HIS A 94 2.85 11.56 2.59
CA HIS A 94 2.99 10.49 1.61
C HIS A 94 1.84 9.49 1.69
N TRP A 95 1.59 8.93 2.88
CA TRP A 95 0.63 7.84 3.06
C TRP A 95 -0.84 8.24 2.85
N GLY A 96 -1.24 9.42 3.31
CA GLY A 96 -2.63 9.87 3.20
C GLY A 96 -3.06 10.06 1.74
N PRO A 97 -2.34 10.88 0.96
CA PRO A 97 -2.65 11.09 -0.46
C PRO A 97 -2.50 9.83 -1.31
N ALA A 98 -1.53 8.95 -1.01
CA ALA A 98 -1.42 7.65 -1.68
C ALA A 98 -2.65 6.77 -1.43
N ALA A 99 -3.14 6.70 -0.19
CA ALA A 99 -4.36 5.95 0.13
C ALA A 99 -5.58 6.51 -0.62
N GLU A 100 -5.73 7.83 -0.70
CA GLU A 100 -6.82 8.47 -1.44
C GLU A 100 -6.76 8.17 -2.95
N TYR A 101 -5.56 8.13 -3.54
CA TYR A 101 -5.38 7.75 -4.94
C TYR A 101 -5.79 6.29 -5.18
N ILE A 102 -5.31 5.38 -4.34
CA ILE A 102 -5.62 3.95 -4.48
C ILE A 102 -7.11 3.69 -4.32
N GLU A 103 -7.75 4.30 -3.31
CA GLU A 103 -9.19 4.17 -3.05
C GLU A 103 -10.04 4.73 -4.21
N ARG A 104 -9.66 5.89 -4.76
CA ARG A 104 -10.39 6.55 -5.86
C ARG A 104 -10.38 5.73 -7.14
N HIS A 105 -9.28 5.06 -7.43
CA HIS A 105 -9.08 4.27 -8.66
C HIS A 105 -9.26 2.77 -8.44
N HIS A 106 -9.95 2.37 -7.36
CA HIS A 106 -10.13 0.97 -6.98
C HIS A 106 -10.59 0.08 -8.13
N ASP A 107 -11.60 0.49 -8.88
CA ASP A 107 -12.18 -0.32 -9.96
C ASP A 107 -11.22 -0.47 -11.16
N GLU A 108 -10.37 0.54 -11.40
CA GLU A 108 -9.32 0.48 -12.41
C GLU A 108 -8.24 -0.53 -12.02
N TRP A 109 -7.88 -0.61 -10.73
CA TRP A 109 -6.97 -1.65 -10.22
C TRP A 109 -7.57 -3.05 -10.31
N VAL A 110 -8.86 -3.20 -10.00
CA VAL A 110 -9.56 -4.49 -10.15
C VAL A 110 -9.60 -4.93 -11.60
N ALA A 111 -9.96 -4.03 -12.52
CA ALA A 111 -9.93 -4.30 -13.95
C ALA A 111 -8.50 -4.63 -14.44
N ALA A 112 -7.50 -3.91 -13.92
CA ALA A 112 -6.10 -4.13 -14.22
C ALA A 112 -5.53 -5.42 -13.65
N LEU A 113 -6.20 -6.12 -12.74
CA LEU A 113 -5.75 -7.42 -12.22
C LEU A 113 -6.65 -8.59 -12.64
N SER A 114 -7.73 -8.29 -13.36
CA SER A 114 -8.60 -9.30 -13.99
C SER A 114 -7.97 -9.92 -15.24
#